data_AF-A0AAU5DWD2-F1
#
_entry.id   AF-A0AAU5DWD2-F1
#
_cell.length_a   1.000
_cell.length_b   1.000
_cell.length_c   1.000
_cell.angle_alpha   90.00
_cell.angle_beta   90.00
_cell.angle_gamma   90.00
#
_symmetry.space_group_name_H-M   'P 1'
#
loop_
_entity.id
_entity.type
_entity.pdbx_description
1 polymer ?
#
loop_
_entity_poly.entity_id
_entity_poly.type
_entity_poly.pdbx_seq_one_letter_code
_entity_poly.pdbx_strand_id
1 'polypeptide(L)'
;MTTNRQLRSTADNRELRLWKVGRALTVTFAAAVLVAGGIFYGLVVLLGFTGIDTTEKLDASTLFDLVKLSFGVVAGAGALVALVVAYRRQRVDEAGAHREATRLHTERFSQAIDKLGSASPPVRLGGVHALAGLADDAPTRDLRQTCIDVLCAYLRLPFSPDPGDPPDGTSLTDEQREAHEDKSNRYREQREVRHTILRLIGDHYRRPQGTSRSWQGHNLDLTGASIDGWLDFTGATFSDGNLDFASATLAIGRQGDLHCGQILRRQGVFQQRKVLPWRHTGLGQGHVL
;
A
#
# COMPACT_ATOMS: atom_id res chain seq x y z
N MET A 1 -25.75 -25.01 13.62
CA MET A 1 -25.10 -26.07 12.81
C MET A 1 -24.66 -25.50 11.47
N THR A 2 -23.57 -24.72 11.39
CA THR A 2 -23.04 -24.22 10.10
C THR A 2 -21.55 -23.87 10.22
N THR A 3 -20.70 -24.87 10.44
CA THR A 3 -19.23 -24.73 10.46
C THR A 3 -18.60 -25.93 9.76
N ASN A 4 -18.91 -26.13 8.47
CA ASN A 4 -18.22 -27.19 7.70
C ASN A 4 -18.09 -26.94 6.18
N ARG A 5 -18.38 -25.72 5.67
CA ARG A 5 -18.30 -25.44 4.24
C ARG A 5 -16.98 -24.81 3.78
N GLN A 6 -16.28 -24.08 4.66
CA GLN A 6 -15.04 -23.37 4.30
C GLN A 6 -13.81 -24.29 4.21
N LEU A 7 -13.76 -25.38 4.98
CA LEU A 7 -12.61 -26.31 4.95
C LEU A 7 -12.52 -27.14 3.65
N ARG A 8 -13.66 -27.40 2.98
CA ARG A 8 -13.67 -28.14 1.71
C ARG A 8 -13.15 -27.32 0.52
N SER A 9 -13.36 -25.99 0.53
CA SER A 9 -12.97 -25.13 -0.60
C SER A 9 -11.46 -24.89 -0.69
N THR A 10 -10.77 -24.80 0.45
CA THR A 10 -9.30 -24.61 0.49
C THR A 10 -8.55 -25.90 0.16
N ALA A 11 -9.10 -27.06 0.54
CA ALA A 11 -8.56 -28.37 0.16
C ALA A 11 -8.67 -28.62 -1.35
N ASP A 12 -9.85 -28.38 -1.93
CA ASP A 12 -10.12 -28.60 -3.36
C ASP A 12 -9.23 -27.73 -4.27
N ASN A 13 -8.98 -26.47 -3.89
CA ASN A 13 -8.10 -25.58 -4.64
C ASN A 13 -6.60 -25.98 -4.52
N ARG A 14 -6.21 -26.61 -3.41
CA ARG A 14 -4.85 -27.16 -3.21
C ARG A 14 -4.65 -28.43 -4.05
N GLU A 15 -5.66 -29.29 -4.13
CA GLU A 15 -5.64 -30.48 -4.99
C GLU A 15 -5.58 -30.13 -6.49
N LEU A 16 -6.37 -29.15 -6.94
CA LEU A 16 -6.35 -28.68 -8.32
C LEU A 16 -4.99 -28.08 -8.72
N ARG A 17 -4.29 -27.39 -7.81
CA ARG A 17 -2.93 -26.87 -8.06
C ARG A 17 -1.89 -27.98 -8.11
N LEU A 18 -1.97 -29.00 -7.24
CA LEU A 18 -1.08 -30.15 -7.28
C LEU A 18 -1.27 -31.00 -8.55
N TRP A 19 -2.51 -31.15 -9.01
CA TRP A 19 -2.80 -31.85 -10.26
C TRP A 19 -2.25 -31.13 -11.49
N LYS A 20 -2.36 -29.80 -11.55
CA LYS A 20 -1.73 -29.00 -12.62
C LYS A 20 -0.21 -29.13 -12.62
N VAL A 21 0.41 -29.24 -11.44
CA VAL A 21 1.86 -29.44 -11.31
C VAL A 21 2.26 -30.85 -11.76
N GLY A 22 1.52 -31.88 -11.38
CA GLY A 22 1.75 -33.26 -11.84
C GLY A 22 1.54 -33.42 -13.35
N ARG A 23 0.54 -32.76 -13.93
CA ARG A 23 0.33 -32.71 -15.39
C ARG A 23 1.47 -32.00 -16.11
N ALA A 24 1.95 -30.88 -15.57
CA ALA A 24 3.10 -30.20 -16.16
C ALA A 24 4.35 -31.08 -16.11
N LEU A 25 4.63 -31.77 -15.00
CA LEU A 25 5.78 -32.67 -14.85
C LEU A 25 5.71 -33.86 -15.80
N THR A 26 4.54 -34.49 -15.91
CA THR A 26 4.31 -35.61 -16.84
C THR A 26 4.43 -35.18 -18.29
N VAL A 27 3.97 -33.97 -18.65
CA VAL A 27 4.13 -33.42 -20.01
C VAL A 27 5.60 -33.13 -20.33
N THR A 28 6.37 -32.51 -19.44
CA THR A 28 7.81 -32.31 -19.69
C THR A 28 8.58 -33.62 -19.76
N PHE A 29 8.24 -34.59 -18.90
CA PHE A 29 8.86 -35.91 -18.94
C PHE A 29 8.53 -36.66 -20.24
N ALA A 30 7.27 -36.66 -20.65
CA ALA A 30 6.84 -37.27 -21.91
C ALA A 30 7.50 -36.60 -23.12
N ALA A 31 7.58 -35.27 -23.14
CA ALA A 31 8.27 -34.53 -24.20
C ALA A 31 9.77 -34.88 -24.25
N ALA A 32 10.45 -34.98 -23.10
CA ALA A 32 11.85 -35.38 -23.05
C ALA A 32 12.06 -36.83 -23.57
N VAL A 33 11.18 -37.76 -23.21
CA VAL A 33 11.21 -39.15 -23.70
C VAL A 33 10.98 -39.20 -25.21
N LEU A 34 10.04 -38.42 -25.75
CA LEU A 34 9.78 -38.35 -27.19
C LEU A 34 10.98 -37.79 -27.97
N VAL A 35 11.62 -36.74 -27.46
CA VAL A 35 12.83 -36.18 -28.09
C VAL A 35 13.97 -37.19 -28.06
N ALA A 36 14.20 -37.86 -26.93
CA ALA A 36 15.22 -38.90 -26.82
C ALA A 36 14.95 -40.09 -27.77
N GLY A 37 13.70 -40.55 -27.84
CA GLY A 37 13.28 -41.61 -28.76
C GLY A 37 13.42 -41.21 -30.23
N GLY A 38 13.10 -39.96 -30.57
CA GLY A 38 13.27 -39.42 -31.92
C GLY A 38 14.74 -39.33 -32.33
N ILE A 39 15.62 -38.90 -31.43
CA ILE A 39 17.07 -38.89 -31.66
C ILE A 39 17.58 -40.31 -31.84
N PHE A 40 17.18 -41.26 -30.99
CA PHE A 40 17.57 -42.67 -31.09
C PHE A 40 17.12 -43.30 -32.42
N TYR A 41 15.85 -43.09 -32.80
CA TYR A 41 15.30 -43.57 -34.07
C TYR A 41 16.03 -42.95 -35.26
N GLY A 42 16.27 -41.63 -35.23
CA GLY A 42 17.05 -40.94 -36.24
C GLY A 42 18.47 -41.50 -36.37
N LEU A 43 19.11 -41.85 -35.25
CA LEU A 43 20.45 -42.45 -35.23
C LEU A 43 20.44 -43.85 -35.86
N VAL A 44 19.45 -44.69 -35.55
CA VAL A 44 19.27 -46.03 -36.13
C VAL A 44 19.06 -45.97 -37.64
N VAL A 45 18.24 -45.02 -38.10
CA VAL A 45 17.96 -44.82 -39.52
C VAL A 45 19.17 -44.23 -40.26
N LEU A 46 19.85 -43.24 -39.68
CA LEU A 46 21.03 -42.58 -40.27
C LEU A 46 22.23 -43.53 -40.38
N LEU A 47 22.41 -44.43 -39.41
CA LEU A 47 23.47 -45.44 -39.41
C LEU A 47 23.13 -46.66 -40.30
N GLY A 48 21.94 -46.72 -40.91
CA GLY A 48 21.59 -47.81 -41.83
C GLY A 48 21.60 -49.20 -41.18
N PHE A 49 21.14 -49.30 -39.92
CA PHE A 49 21.03 -50.56 -39.18
C PHE A 49 19.86 -51.42 -39.73
N THR A 50 19.94 -51.86 -40.99
CA THR A 50 18.93 -52.69 -41.68
C THR A 50 19.40 -54.12 -41.97
N GLY A 51 20.33 -54.66 -41.18
CA GLY A 51 20.72 -56.07 -41.25
C GLY A 51 21.37 -56.53 -39.95
N ILE A 52 20.63 -57.27 -39.12
CA ILE A 52 21.20 -58.00 -37.99
C ILE A 52 21.64 -59.36 -38.52
N ASP A 53 22.91 -59.47 -38.92
CA ASP A 53 23.60 -60.77 -38.98
C ASP A 53 24.24 -61.02 -37.62
N THR A 54 23.62 -61.91 -36.83
CA THR A 54 24.00 -62.32 -35.48
C THR A 54 25.26 -63.22 -35.45
N THR A 55 26.35 -62.83 -36.11
CA THR A 55 27.61 -63.61 -36.12
C THR A 55 28.89 -62.78 -36.28
N GLU A 56 28.99 -61.58 -35.68
CA GLU A 56 30.30 -60.93 -35.48
C GLU A 56 30.43 -60.38 -34.05
N LYS A 57 31.61 -60.61 -33.47
CA LYS A 57 31.95 -60.21 -32.10
C LYS A 57 31.77 -58.70 -31.96
N LEU A 58 30.96 -58.27 -30.99
CA LEU A 58 30.76 -56.87 -30.65
C LEU A 58 32.13 -56.19 -30.40
N ASP A 59 32.51 -55.29 -31.30
CA ASP A 59 33.77 -54.55 -31.22
C ASP A 59 33.77 -53.62 -29.99
N ALA A 60 34.88 -53.56 -29.28
CA ALA A 60 35.02 -52.79 -28.04
C ALA A 60 34.79 -51.28 -28.26
N SER A 61 35.06 -50.80 -29.48
CA SER A 61 34.78 -49.42 -29.90
C SER A 61 33.28 -49.08 -29.84
N THR A 62 32.43 -50.00 -30.30
CA THR A 62 30.97 -49.79 -30.39
C THR A 62 30.32 -49.77 -29.01
N LEU A 63 30.78 -50.62 -28.09
CA LEU A 63 30.35 -50.60 -26.69
C LEU A 63 30.75 -49.28 -25.99
N PHE A 64 31.94 -48.77 -26.27
CA PHE A 64 32.41 -47.51 -25.67
C PHE A 64 31.61 -46.30 -26.15
N ASP A 65 31.27 -46.25 -27.44
CA ASP A 65 30.44 -45.19 -28.01
C ASP A 65 29.00 -45.23 -27.48
N LEU A 66 28.44 -46.42 -27.28
CA LEU A 66 27.12 -46.59 -26.66
C LEU A 66 27.12 -46.12 -25.19
N VAL A 67 28.18 -46.41 -24.44
CA VAL A 67 28.33 -45.95 -23.06
C VAL A 67 28.45 -44.42 -23.02
N LYS A 68 29.24 -43.80 -23.90
CA LYS A 68 29.33 -42.32 -23.99
C LYS A 68 27.99 -41.68 -24.33
N LEU A 69 27.26 -42.24 -25.29
CA LEU A 69 25.95 -41.75 -25.71
C LEU A 69 24.96 -41.81 -24.53
N SER A 70 24.91 -42.94 -23.82
CA SER A 70 24.02 -43.09 -22.66
C SER A 70 24.38 -42.13 -21.53
N PHE A 71 25.67 -41.92 -21.24
CA PHE A 71 26.11 -40.90 -20.28
C PHE A 71 25.70 -39.49 -20.69
N GLY A 72 25.84 -39.14 -21.97
CA GLY A 72 25.42 -37.84 -22.51
C GLY A 72 23.92 -37.60 -22.36
N VAL A 73 23.10 -38.62 -22.66
CA VAL A 73 21.63 -38.54 -22.51
C VAL A 73 21.23 -38.40 -21.04
N VAL A 74 21.81 -39.19 -20.13
CA VAL A 74 21.52 -39.12 -18.69
C VAL A 74 21.96 -37.78 -18.10
N ALA A 75 23.15 -37.29 -18.46
CA ALA A 75 23.65 -35.99 -18.02
C ALA A 75 22.76 -34.84 -18.54
N GLY A 76 22.37 -34.89 -19.82
CA GLY A 76 21.47 -33.90 -20.42
C GLY A 76 20.09 -33.88 -19.76
N ALA A 77 19.51 -35.05 -19.50
CA ALA A 77 18.24 -35.16 -18.78
C ALA A 77 18.35 -34.63 -17.34
N GLY A 78 19.43 -34.97 -16.62
CA GLY A 78 19.70 -34.48 -15.28
C GLY A 78 19.84 -32.95 -15.22
N ALA A 79 20.58 -32.36 -16.18
CA ALA A 79 20.74 -30.91 -16.30
C ALA A 79 19.40 -30.20 -16.55
N LEU A 80 18.55 -30.76 -17.42
CA LEU A 80 17.23 -30.20 -17.71
C LEU A 80 16.29 -30.26 -16.48
N VAL A 81 16.30 -31.36 -15.74
CA VAL A 81 15.55 -31.48 -14.48
C VAL A 81 16.05 -30.46 -13.45
N ALA A 82 17.37 -30.34 -13.28
CA ALA A 82 17.97 -29.36 -12.37
C ALA A 82 17.57 -27.92 -12.73
N LEU A 83 17.59 -27.56 -14.02
CA LEU A 83 17.17 -26.25 -14.51
C LEU A 83 15.68 -25.98 -14.21
N VAL A 84 14.80 -26.95 -14.47
CA VAL A 84 13.36 -26.81 -14.21
C VAL A 84 13.08 -26.66 -12.71
N VAL A 85 13.78 -27.42 -11.87
CA VAL A 85 13.65 -27.31 -10.41
C VAL A 85 14.14 -25.96 -9.92
N ALA A 86 15.30 -25.49 -10.40
CA ALA A 86 15.83 -24.17 -10.05
C ALA A 86 14.87 -23.05 -10.45
N TYR A 87 14.35 -23.08 -11.68
CA TYR A 87 13.37 -22.11 -12.17
C TYR A 87 12.06 -22.13 -11.35
N ARG A 88 11.53 -23.32 -11.03
CA ARG A 88 10.33 -23.43 -10.20
C ARG A 88 10.55 -22.93 -8.79
N ARG A 89 11.68 -23.27 -8.18
CA ARG A 89 12.06 -22.81 -6.85
C ARG A 89 12.13 -21.29 -6.81
N GLN A 90 12.81 -20.67 -7.77
CA GLN A 90 12.87 -19.23 -7.91
C GLN A 90 11.48 -18.59 -8.01
N ARG A 91 10.59 -19.11 -8.86
CA ARG A 91 9.22 -18.59 -9.01
C ARG A 91 8.36 -18.74 -7.76
N VAL A 92 8.55 -19.82 -7.00
CA VAL A 92 7.84 -20.04 -5.74
C VAL A 92 8.38 -19.10 -4.66
N ASP A 93 9.70 -18.90 -4.60
CA ASP A 93 10.36 -18.03 -3.63
C ASP A 93 9.99 -16.56 -3.87
N GLU A 94 10.00 -16.08 -5.12
CA GLU A 94 9.52 -14.73 -5.49
C GLU A 94 8.05 -14.52 -5.08
N ALA A 95 7.18 -15.48 -5.41
CA ALA A 95 5.77 -15.44 -5.01
C ALA A 95 5.58 -15.57 -3.49
N GLY A 96 6.50 -16.22 -2.79
CA GLY A 96 6.54 -16.32 -1.34
C GLY A 96 6.88 -14.98 -0.70
N ALA A 97 7.97 -14.35 -1.16
CA ALA A 97 8.44 -13.06 -0.67
C ALA A 97 7.39 -11.96 -0.83
N HIS A 98 6.70 -11.89 -1.98
CA HIS A 98 5.62 -10.92 -2.18
C HIS A 98 4.44 -11.11 -1.23
N ARG A 99 4.04 -12.36 -0.95
CA ARG A 99 2.96 -12.65 0.00
C ARG A 99 3.36 -12.31 1.42
N GLU A 100 4.60 -12.61 1.80
CA GLU A 100 5.12 -12.29 3.12
C GLU A 100 5.21 -10.78 3.35
N ALA A 101 5.73 -10.03 2.38
CA ALA A 101 5.78 -8.57 2.43
C ALA A 101 4.38 -7.96 2.59
N THR A 102 3.40 -8.46 1.84
CA THR A 102 2.00 -8.04 1.96
C THR A 102 1.43 -8.38 3.33
N ARG A 103 1.65 -9.59 3.84
CA ARG A 103 1.18 -10.01 5.16
C ARG A 103 1.76 -9.14 6.28
N LEU A 104 3.07 -8.91 6.25
CA LEU A 104 3.77 -8.08 7.23
C LEU A 104 3.34 -6.61 7.15
N HIS A 105 3.01 -6.12 5.95
CA HIS A 105 2.42 -4.79 5.77
C HIS A 105 1.04 -4.71 6.43
N THR A 106 0.15 -5.66 6.13
CA THR A 106 -1.20 -5.72 6.74
C THR A 106 -1.15 -5.82 8.26
N GLU A 107 -0.24 -6.61 8.83
CA GLU A 107 -0.10 -6.74 10.27
C GLU A 107 0.35 -5.43 10.94
N ARG A 108 1.39 -4.80 10.40
CA ARG A 108 1.86 -3.49 10.87
C ARG A 108 0.79 -2.40 10.68
N PHE A 109 0.03 -2.48 9.59
CA PHE A 109 -1.10 -1.59 9.32
C PHE A 109 -2.15 -1.69 10.42
N SER A 110 -2.62 -2.89 10.76
CA SER A 110 -3.58 -3.08 11.86
C SER A 110 -3.05 -2.48 13.18
N GLN A 111 -1.79 -2.74 13.52
CA GLN A 111 -1.18 -2.17 14.74
C GLN A 111 -1.13 -0.63 14.71
N ALA A 112 -0.88 -0.02 13.54
CA ALA A 112 -0.83 1.42 13.40
C ALA A 112 -2.23 2.04 13.53
N ILE A 113 -3.26 1.38 13.01
CA ILE A 113 -4.67 1.77 13.20
C ILE A 113 -5.08 1.68 14.67
N ASP A 114 -4.72 0.59 15.36
CA ASP A 114 -5.02 0.43 16.78
C ASP A 114 -4.39 1.55 17.62
N LYS A 115 -3.15 1.95 17.29
CA LYS A 115 -2.47 3.09 17.92
C LYS A 115 -3.17 4.41 17.61
N LEU A 116 -3.57 4.65 16.35
CA LEU A 116 -4.29 5.85 15.94
C LEU A 116 -5.66 5.99 16.63
N GLY A 117 -6.31 4.87 16.93
CA GLY A 117 -7.58 4.80 17.67
C GLY A 117 -7.45 4.92 19.18
N SER A 118 -6.24 5.04 19.73
CA SER A 118 -6.01 5.10 21.17
C SER A 118 -6.60 6.36 21.82
N ALA A 119 -7.08 6.23 23.06
CA ALA A 119 -7.48 7.38 23.88
C ALA A 119 -6.27 8.28 24.24
N SER A 120 -5.05 7.73 24.25
CA SER A 120 -3.83 8.46 24.59
C SER A 120 -3.29 9.25 23.37
N PRO A 121 -3.21 10.60 23.44
CA PRO A 121 -2.69 11.41 22.34
C PRO A 121 -1.26 11.05 21.89
N PRO A 122 -0.28 10.80 22.79
CA PRO A 122 1.04 10.33 22.39
C PRO A 122 1.01 9.03 21.59
N VAL A 123 0.13 8.09 21.95
CA VAL A 123 -0.03 6.82 21.21
C VAL A 123 -0.64 7.07 19.82
N ARG A 124 -1.62 7.98 19.72
CA ARG A 124 -2.19 8.40 18.42
C ARG A 124 -1.14 9.00 17.50
N LEU A 125 -0.28 9.89 18.02
CA LEU A 125 0.85 10.47 17.26
C LEU A 125 1.79 9.37 16.76
N GLY A 126 2.10 8.38 17.60
CA GLY A 126 2.85 7.19 17.19
C GLY A 126 2.16 6.40 16.06
N GLY A 127 0.83 6.27 16.11
CA GLY A 127 0.02 5.66 15.06
C GLY A 127 0.09 6.43 13.73
N VAL A 128 -0.01 7.76 13.77
CA VAL A 128 0.14 8.63 12.58
C VAL A 128 1.49 8.43 11.90
N HIS A 129 2.59 8.47 12.67
CA HIS A 129 3.92 8.26 12.12
C HIS A 129 4.12 6.85 11.57
N ALA A 130 3.56 5.83 12.24
CA ALA A 130 3.59 4.46 11.76
C ALA A 130 2.83 4.30 10.43
N LEU A 131 1.66 4.93 10.29
CA LEU A 131 0.89 4.92 9.03
C LEU A 131 1.63 5.64 7.89
N ALA A 132 2.26 6.78 8.17
CA ALA A 132 3.05 7.47 7.16
C ALA A 132 4.25 6.63 6.70
N GLY A 133 4.96 5.98 7.62
CA GLY A 133 6.03 5.03 7.29
C GLY A 133 5.53 3.81 6.50
N LEU A 134 4.36 3.29 6.84
CA LEU A 134 3.72 2.20 6.08
C LEU A 134 3.29 2.62 4.68
N ALA A 135 2.87 3.87 4.50
CA ALA A 135 2.60 4.42 3.18
C ALA A 135 3.88 4.46 2.35
N ASP A 136 4.98 4.94 2.93
CA ASP A 136 6.29 4.99 2.26
C ASP A 136 6.79 3.59 1.85
N ASP A 137 6.68 2.60 2.73
CA ASP A 137 7.19 1.24 2.52
C ASP A 137 6.17 0.28 1.89
N ALA A 138 5.05 0.80 1.37
CA ALA A 138 3.97 -0.03 0.83
C ALA A 138 4.43 -0.86 -0.39
N PRO A 139 4.14 -2.18 -0.43
CA PRO A 139 4.58 -3.04 -1.53
C PRO A 139 3.75 -2.85 -2.80
N THR A 140 2.57 -2.22 -2.71
CA THR A 140 1.70 -1.90 -3.84
C THR A 140 1.16 -0.47 -3.72
N ARG A 141 0.80 0.12 -4.87
CA ARG A 141 0.18 1.45 -4.93
C ARG A 141 -1.11 1.51 -4.12
N ASP A 142 -1.91 0.45 -4.16
CA ASP A 142 -3.19 0.40 -3.46
C ASP A 142 -3.02 0.40 -1.94
N LEU A 143 -2.02 -0.30 -1.40
CA LEU A 143 -1.75 -0.30 0.04
C LEU A 143 -1.25 1.06 0.54
N ARG A 144 -0.48 1.78 -0.29
CA ARG A 144 -0.11 3.17 -0.01
C ARG A 144 -1.34 4.06 0.02
N GLN A 145 -2.23 3.93 -0.97
CA GLN A 145 -3.48 4.67 -1.02
C GLN A 145 -4.33 4.43 0.24
N THR A 146 -4.48 3.18 0.69
CA THR A 146 -5.21 2.85 1.92
C THR A 146 -4.66 3.60 3.15
N CYS A 147 -3.33 3.71 3.28
CA CYS A 147 -2.72 4.45 4.38
C CYS A 147 -3.05 5.95 4.32
N ILE A 148 -2.99 6.54 3.12
CA ILE A 148 -3.33 7.94 2.86
C ILE A 148 -4.82 8.18 3.15
N ASP A 149 -5.71 7.27 2.72
CA ASP A 149 -7.15 7.37 2.90
C ASP A 149 -7.53 7.33 4.39
N VAL A 150 -6.85 6.55 5.21
CA VAL A 150 -7.04 6.54 6.66
C VAL A 150 -6.66 7.87 7.29
N LEU A 151 -5.50 8.44 6.91
CA LEU A 151 -5.07 9.75 7.41
C LEU A 151 -6.09 10.84 7.02
N CYS A 152 -6.58 10.78 5.79
CA CYS A 152 -7.64 11.66 5.30
C CYS A 152 -8.96 11.44 6.06
N ALA A 153 -9.37 10.20 6.29
CA ALA A 153 -10.56 9.87 7.08
C ALA A 153 -10.47 10.42 8.50
N TYR A 154 -9.30 10.33 9.14
CA TYR A 154 -9.08 10.94 10.45
C TYR A 154 -9.26 12.46 10.42
N LEU A 155 -8.75 13.13 9.38
CA LEU A 155 -8.95 14.57 9.21
C LEU A 155 -10.42 14.96 8.98
N ARG A 156 -11.24 14.06 8.45
CA ARG A 156 -12.68 14.25 8.24
C ARG A 156 -13.54 13.97 9.46
N LEU A 157 -12.99 13.40 10.54
CA LEU A 157 -13.73 13.22 11.79
C LEU A 157 -14.15 14.58 12.37
N PRO A 158 -15.34 14.67 13.01
CA PRO A 158 -15.78 15.87 13.70
C PRO A 158 -14.72 16.39 14.68
N PHE A 159 -14.45 17.68 14.59
CA PHE A 159 -13.46 18.37 15.40
C PHE A 159 -14.17 19.38 16.29
N SER A 160 -13.96 19.29 17.60
CA SER A 160 -14.48 20.28 18.54
C SER A 160 -13.84 21.64 18.25
N PRO A 161 -14.62 22.73 18.16
CA PRO A 161 -14.05 24.05 17.97
C PRO A 161 -13.21 24.44 19.19
N ASP A 162 -12.32 25.42 18.98
CA ASP A 162 -11.54 26.03 20.06
C ASP A 162 -12.49 26.49 21.18
N PRO A 163 -12.29 26.03 22.44
CA PRO A 163 -13.13 26.45 23.56
C PRO A 163 -13.01 27.95 23.87
N GLY A 164 -12.02 28.66 23.31
CA GLY A 164 -11.79 30.07 23.53
C GLY A 164 -11.26 30.37 24.93
N ASP A 165 -11.21 31.66 25.27
CA ASP A 165 -10.89 32.09 26.63
C ASP A 165 -12.07 31.81 27.58
N PRO A 166 -11.81 31.57 28.87
CA PRO A 166 -12.88 31.50 29.87
C PRO A 166 -13.73 32.79 29.85
N PRO A 167 -15.04 32.70 30.15
CA PRO A 167 -15.93 33.87 30.13
C PRO A 167 -15.41 35.01 31.03
N ASP A 168 -15.10 36.16 30.42
CA ASP A 168 -14.67 37.35 31.15
C ASP A 168 -15.78 37.85 32.10
N GLY A 169 -15.42 38.17 33.34
CA GLY A 169 -16.27 38.93 34.27
C GLY A 169 -17.24 38.12 35.15
N THR A 170 -17.19 36.79 35.12
CA THR A 170 -17.90 35.93 36.10
C THR A 170 -16.89 35.12 36.90
N SER A 171 -17.02 35.13 38.23
CA SER A 171 -16.29 34.19 39.09
C SER A 171 -16.70 32.77 38.72
N LEU A 172 -15.90 32.11 37.88
CA LEU A 172 -16.07 30.70 37.58
C LEU A 172 -15.93 29.90 38.87
N THR A 173 -16.82 28.93 39.07
CA THR A 173 -16.60 27.91 40.11
C THR A 173 -15.37 27.08 39.76
N ASP A 174 -14.75 26.45 40.76
CA ASP A 174 -13.60 25.58 40.54
C ASP A 174 -13.94 24.46 39.53
N GLU A 175 -15.15 23.90 39.62
CA GLU A 175 -15.67 22.91 38.66
C GLU A 175 -15.75 23.43 37.21
N GLN A 176 -16.19 24.68 37.02
CA GLN A 176 -16.27 25.28 35.68
C GLN A 176 -14.88 25.52 35.09
N ARG A 177 -13.91 25.87 35.93
CA ARG A 177 -12.51 26.06 35.53
C ARG A 177 -11.89 24.73 35.11
N GLU A 178 -12.00 23.70 35.94
CA GLU A 178 -11.50 22.35 35.64
C GLU A 178 -12.12 21.79 34.34
N ALA A 179 -13.42 21.97 34.14
CA ALA A 179 -14.10 21.53 32.92
C ALA A 179 -13.65 22.31 31.67
N HIS A 180 -13.34 23.60 31.80
CA HIS A 180 -12.78 24.40 30.71
C HIS A 180 -11.35 23.96 30.38
N GLU A 181 -10.53 23.70 31.40
CA GLU A 181 -9.16 23.19 31.26
C GLU A 181 -9.14 21.82 30.57
N ASP A 182 -9.99 20.87 30.97
CA ASP A 182 -10.11 19.56 30.31
C ASP A 182 -10.48 19.71 28.82
N LYS A 183 -11.49 20.53 28.51
CA LYS A 183 -11.87 20.82 27.11
C LYS A 183 -10.71 21.42 26.32
N SER A 184 -9.98 22.36 26.92
CA SER A 184 -8.82 23.02 26.29
C SER A 184 -7.68 22.05 26.05
N ASN A 185 -7.38 21.16 27.01
CA ASN A 185 -6.36 20.13 26.87
C ASN A 185 -6.72 19.14 25.76
N ARG A 186 -7.95 18.62 25.77
CA ARG A 186 -8.45 17.70 24.73
C ARG A 186 -8.43 18.33 23.34
N TYR A 187 -8.79 19.62 23.23
CA TYR A 187 -8.70 20.36 21.98
C TYR A 187 -7.26 20.45 21.47
N ARG A 188 -6.32 20.86 22.32
CA ARG A 188 -4.88 20.96 21.96
C ARG A 188 -4.32 19.61 21.53
N GLU A 189 -4.57 18.56 22.30
CA GLU A 189 -4.11 17.20 22.00
C GLU A 189 -4.64 16.66 20.67
N GLN A 190 -5.92 16.88 20.37
CA GLN A 190 -6.51 16.48 19.09
C GLN A 190 -5.95 17.31 17.95
N ARG A 191 -5.76 18.62 18.18
CA ARG A 191 -5.18 19.55 17.20
C ARG A 191 -3.75 19.16 16.82
N GLU A 192 -2.90 18.80 17.80
CA GLU A 192 -1.53 18.33 17.55
C GLU A 192 -1.48 17.10 16.62
N VAL A 193 -2.38 16.13 16.83
CA VAL A 193 -2.49 14.95 15.95
C VAL A 193 -2.87 15.36 14.54
N ARG A 194 -3.91 16.19 14.38
CA ARG A 194 -4.39 16.65 13.07
C ARG A 194 -3.32 17.44 12.32
N HIS A 195 -2.63 18.35 13.01
CA HIS A 195 -1.57 19.17 12.45
C HIS A 195 -0.38 18.32 12.01
N THR A 196 -0.05 17.28 12.78
CA THR A 196 0.97 16.31 12.38
C THR A 196 0.58 15.59 11.09
N ILE A 197 -0.68 15.18 10.93
CA ILE A 197 -1.16 14.54 9.70
C ILE A 197 -1.08 15.52 8.52
N LEU A 198 -1.57 16.75 8.66
CA LEU A 198 -1.52 17.77 7.61
C LEU A 198 -0.08 18.06 7.17
N ARG A 199 0.83 18.22 8.13
CA ARG A 199 2.26 18.43 7.87
C ARG A 199 2.86 17.26 7.09
N LEU A 200 2.63 16.02 7.52
CA LEU A 200 3.14 14.82 6.82
C LEU A 200 2.60 14.75 5.40
N ILE A 201 1.29 14.94 5.20
CA ILE A 201 0.69 14.97 3.87
C ILE A 201 1.39 16.01 2.99
N GLY A 202 1.53 17.26 3.45
CA GLY A 202 2.23 18.31 2.71
C GLY A 202 3.68 17.92 2.39
N ASP A 203 4.42 17.45 3.40
CA ASP A 203 5.82 17.03 3.25
C ASP A 203 5.99 15.94 2.18
N HIS A 204 5.09 14.97 2.10
CA HIS A 204 5.14 13.88 1.12
C HIS A 204 4.68 14.30 -0.29
N TYR A 205 3.73 15.22 -0.41
CA TYR A 205 3.28 15.72 -1.72
C TYR A 205 4.27 16.73 -2.34
N ARG A 206 5.06 17.45 -1.53
CA ARG A 206 6.13 18.32 -2.07
C ARG A 206 7.33 17.58 -2.62
N ARG A 207 7.47 16.28 -2.32
CA ARG A 207 8.57 15.48 -2.87
C ARG A 207 8.36 15.28 -4.37
N PRO A 208 9.42 15.35 -5.21
CA PRO A 208 9.29 15.13 -6.64
C PRO A 208 8.66 13.76 -6.96
N GLN A 209 7.75 13.74 -7.94
CA GLN A 209 7.14 12.52 -8.44
C GLN A 209 8.23 11.51 -8.87
N GLY A 210 8.00 10.22 -8.59
CA GLY A 210 8.96 9.15 -8.88
C GLY A 210 9.98 8.88 -7.77
N THR A 211 10.07 9.73 -6.74
CA THR A 211 10.81 9.39 -5.52
C THR A 211 10.03 8.38 -4.67
N SER A 212 10.73 7.46 -3.99
CA SER A 212 10.10 6.35 -3.27
C SER A 212 9.08 6.78 -2.20
N ARG A 213 9.29 7.95 -1.58
CA ARG A 213 8.44 8.54 -0.53
C ARG A 213 7.48 9.63 -1.03
N SER A 214 7.43 9.90 -2.33
CA SER A 214 6.47 10.86 -2.88
C SER A 214 5.06 10.26 -2.83
N TRP A 215 4.11 11.06 -2.37
CA TRP A 215 2.69 10.72 -2.45
C TRP A 215 2.00 11.38 -3.65
N GLN A 216 2.73 12.12 -4.49
CA GLN A 216 2.19 12.60 -5.77
C GLN A 216 1.72 11.43 -6.63
N GLY A 217 0.55 11.61 -7.26
CA GLY A 217 -0.13 10.57 -8.04
C GLY A 217 -1.06 9.68 -7.21
N HIS A 218 -1.22 9.92 -5.91
CA HIS A 218 -2.28 9.32 -5.08
C HIS A 218 -3.49 10.26 -4.94
N ASN A 219 -4.64 9.70 -4.58
CA ASN A 219 -5.82 10.49 -4.27
C ASN A 219 -5.69 11.11 -2.88
N LEU A 220 -6.12 12.36 -2.74
CA LEU A 220 -6.19 13.07 -1.47
C LEU A 220 -7.61 13.60 -1.28
N ASP A 221 -8.38 12.91 -0.45
CA ASP A 221 -9.78 13.25 -0.15
C ASP A 221 -9.88 14.00 1.19
N LEU A 222 -9.91 15.33 1.12
CA LEU A 222 -10.10 16.21 2.28
C LEU A 222 -11.54 16.75 2.34
N THR A 223 -12.49 16.05 1.71
CA THR A 223 -13.91 16.41 1.70
C THR A 223 -14.45 16.58 3.11
N GLY A 224 -15.00 17.76 3.43
CA GLY A 224 -15.57 18.04 4.75
C GLY A 224 -14.54 18.19 5.88
N ALA A 225 -13.24 18.08 5.59
CA ALA A 225 -12.22 18.22 6.62
C ALA A 225 -12.10 19.68 7.10
N SER A 226 -11.89 19.87 8.41
CA SER A 226 -11.51 21.17 8.98
C SER A 226 -9.99 21.32 8.91
N ILE A 227 -9.49 22.24 8.09
CA ILE A 227 -8.06 22.51 7.93
C ILE A 227 -7.75 23.80 8.71
N ASP A 228 -7.09 23.63 9.85
CA ASP A 228 -6.74 24.70 10.81
C ASP A 228 -5.22 24.78 11.08
N GLY A 229 -4.43 24.10 10.26
CA GLY A 229 -2.97 24.02 10.34
C GLY A 229 -2.29 24.19 8.98
N TRP A 230 -0.96 24.12 8.99
CA TRP A 230 -0.16 24.29 7.78
C TRP A 230 -0.32 23.08 6.84
N LEU A 231 -0.79 23.34 5.63
CA LEU A 231 -0.87 22.37 4.54
C LEU A 231 -0.40 23.05 3.27
N ASP A 232 0.73 22.58 2.74
CA ASP A 232 1.43 23.22 1.63
C ASP A 232 1.77 22.19 0.56
N PHE A 233 1.32 22.51 -0.66
CA PHE A 233 1.50 21.72 -1.87
C PHE A 233 2.35 22.43 -2.91
N THR A 234 3.18 23.41 -2.50
CA THR A 234 4.06 24.15 -3.39
C THR A 234 4.96 23.19 -4.17
N GLY A 235 4.90 23.25 -5.50
CA GLY A 235 5.64 22.36 -6.40
C GLY A 235 5.07 20.94 -6.55
N ALA A 236 3.92 20.63 -5.94
CA ALA A 236 3.26 19.34 -6.11
C ALA A 236 2.52 19.27 -7.46
N THR A 237 2.64 18.13 -8.14
CA THR A 237 1.91 17.85 -9.39
C THR A 237 0.82 16.80 -9.14
N PHE A 238 -0.40 17.09 -9.59
CA PHE A 238 -1.56 16.20 -9.49
C PHE A 238 -1.97 15.77 -10.91
N SER A 239 -1.24 14.82 -11.49
CA SER A 239 -1.52 14.26 -12.83
C SER A 239 -2.35 12.98 -12.77
N ASP A 240 -2.03 12.08 -11.84
CA ASP A 240 -2.59 10.71 -11.78
C ASP A 240 -3.46 10.47 -10.53
N GLY A 241 -3.60 11.49 -9.67
CA GLY A 241 -4.37 11.44 -8.43
C GLY A 241 -5.34 12.60 -8.33
N ASN A 242 -6.51 12.35 -7.73
CA ASN A 242 -7.53 13.38 -7.50
C ASN A 242 -7.28 14.10 -6.17
N LEU A 243 -7.54 15.41 -6.14
CA LEU A 243 -7.49 16.23 -4.94
C LEU A 243 -8.88 16.80 -4.69
N ASP A 244 -9.53 16.39 -3.61
CA ASP A 244 -10.89 16.81 -3.27
C ASP A 244 -10.92 17.63 -1.97
N PHE A 245 -11.58 18.78 -2.03
CA PHE A 245 -11.82 19.71 -0.91
C PHE A 245 -13.30 20.05 -0.78
N ALA A 246 -14.21 19.27 -1.37
CA ALA A 246 -15.63 19.55 -1.31
C ALA A 246 -16.09 19.73 0.15
N SER A 247 -16.73 20.85 0.46
CA SER A 247 -17.17 21.20 1.83
C SER A 247 -16.06 21.26 2.90
N ALA A 248 -14.77 21.27 2.52
CA ALA A 248 -13.69 21.48 3.48
C ALA A 248 -13.79 22.89 4.08
N THR A 249 -13.60 23.00 5.40
CA THR A 249 -13.65 24.27 6.11
C THR A 249 -12.24 24.73 6.42
N LEU A 250 -11.91 25.96 6.06
CA LEU A 250 -10.63 26.60 6.35
C LEU A 250 -10.80 27.45 7.60
N ALA A 251 -10.21 27.03 8.71
CA ALA A 251 -10.14 27.85 9.91
C ALA A 251 -8.93 28.78 9.76
N ILE A 252 -9.18 30.04 9.40
CA ILE A 252 -8.13 31.07 9.35
C ILE A 252 -7.75 31.40 10.80
N GLY A 253 -6.76 30.70 11.34
CA GLY A 253 -6.02 31.16 12.51
C GLY A 253 -5.30 32.46 12.15
N ARG A 254 -5.21 33.40 13.09
CA ARG A 254 -4.30 34.56 12.93
C ARG A 254 -2.91 33.99 12.60
N GLN A 255 -2.41 34.26 11.40
CA GLN A 255 -1.22 33.65 10.77
C GLN A 255 -1.35 32.18 10.35
N GLY A 256 -1.85 31.98 9.13
CA GLY A 256 -1.76 30.72 8.40
C GLY A 256 -2.03 30.96 6.92
N ASP A 257 -1.01 31.41 6.18
CA ASP A 257 -1.09 31.55 4.72
C ASP A 257 -1.24 30.16 4.09
N LEU A 258 -2.48 29.76 3.78
CA LEU A 258 -2.71 28.68 2.83
C LEU A 258 -2.24 29.12 1.44
N HIS A 259 -1.00 28.79 1.09
CA HIS A 259 -0.50 28.85 -0.28
C HIS A 259 -1.07 27.68 -1.11
N CYS A 260 -2.41 27.64 -1.24
CA CYS A 260 -3.12 26.75 -2.17
C CYS A 260 -3.49 27.49 -3.48
N GLY A 261 -2.97 28.71 -3.65
CA GLY A 261 -3.43 29.74 -4.59
C GLY A 261 -3.36 29.39 -6.08
N GLN A 262 -2.68 28.31 -6.46
CA GLN A 262 -2.55 27.90 -7.86
C GLN A 262 -3.36 26.65 -8.25
N ILE A 263 -3.77 25.81 -7.28
CA ILE A 263 -4.43 24.53 -7.56
C ILE A 263 -5.96 24.68 -7.51
N LEU A 264 -6.50 25.48 -6.59
CA LEU A 264 -7.94 25.68 -6.43
C LEU A 264 -8.61 26.43 -7.60
N ARG A 265 -7.86 27.17 -8.43
CA ARG A 265 -8.42 27.89 -9.59
C ARG A 265 -8.76 26.99 -10.78
N ARG A 266 -8.23 25.76 -10.85
CA ARG A 266 -8.49 24.84 -11.97
C ARG A 266 -9.71 23.93 -11.78
N GLN A 267 -10.20 23.78 -10.54
CA GLN A 267 -11.25 22.81 -10.18
C GLN A 267 -12.58 23.45 -9.70
N GLY A 268 -12.68 24.79 -9.64
CA GLY A 268 -13.97 25.49 -9.43
C GLY A 268 -14.58 25.39 -8.03
N VAL A 269 -13.85 24.96 -7.00
CA VAL A 269 -14.34 24.81 -5.62
C VAL A 269 -13.87 25.99 -4.76
N PHE A 270 -14.51 27.16 -4.90
CA PHE A 270 -14.39 28.22 -3.89
C PHE A 270 -15.67 29.06 -3.79
N GLN A 271 -16.52 28.73 -2.82
CA GLN A 271 -17.55 29.64 -2.31
C GLN A 271 -17.04 30.21 -0.99
N GLN A 272 -16.53 31.44 -1.03
CA GLN A 272 -16.27 32.21 0.19
C GLN A 272 -17.59 32.44 0.92
N ARG A 273 -17.85 31.71 2.01
CA ARG A 273 -18.74 32.27 3.04
C ARG A 273 -17.96 33.36 3.76
N LYS A 274 -18.24 34.61 3.38
CA LYS A 274 -17.86 35.81 4.14
C LYS A 274 -18.22 35.59 5.60
N VAL A 275 -17.22 35.47 6.46
CA VAL A 275 -17.40 35.73 7.89
C VAL A 275 -17.68 37.23 7.99
N LEU A 276 -18.91 37.57 8.39
CA LEU A 276 -19.30 38.96 8.61
C LEU A 276 -18.40 39.55 9.71
N PRO A 277 -17.76 40.71 9.49
CA PRO A 277 -17.01 41.36 10.55
C PRO A 277 -17.99 41.84 11.63
N TRP A 278 -17.70 41.47 12.87
CA TRP A 278 -18.34 42.01 14.07
C TRP A 278 -18.29 43.54 14.02
N ARG A 279 -19.45 44.19 13.88
CA ARG A 279 -19.57 45.64 14.04
C ARG A 279 -19.48 45.95 15.54
N HIS A 280 -18.41 46.63 15.94
CA HIS A 280 -18.39 47.40 17.17
C HIS A 280 -19.49 48.48 17.08
N THR A 281 -20.60 48.29 17.80
CA THR A 281 -21.53 49.37 18.10
C THR A 281 -20.87 50.29 19.12
N GLY A 282 -20.15 51.29 18.62
CA GLY A 282 -19.77 52.45 19.41
C GLY A 282 -21.02 53.24 19.77
N LEU A 283 -21.35 53.26 21.06
CA LEU A 283 -22.31 54.19 21.66
C LEU A 283 -21.74 55.61 21.53
N GLY A 284 -22.23 56.35 20.54
CA GLY A 284 -21.97 57.77 20.34
C GLY A 284 -23.27 58.55 20.42
N GLN A 285 -23.44 59.25 21.54
CA GLN A 285 -24.19 60.49 21.80
C GLN A 285 -25.21 60.97 20.73
N GLY A 286 -26.44 61.19 21.19
CA GLY A 286 -27.43 62.06 20.56
C GLY A 286 -28.18 62.85 21.65
N HIS A 287 -27.71 64.06 21.93
CA HIS A 287 -28.48 65.13 22.58
C HIS A 287 -29.25 65.90 21.49
N VAL A 288 -30.25 66.70 21.92
CA VAL A 288 -30.99 67.74 21.17
C VAL A 288 -32.19 67.18 20.37
N LEU A 289 -33.46 67.56 20.55
CA LEU A 289 -34.16 68.67 21.21
C LEU A 289 -35.56 68.18 21.63
#